data_AF-A0A412D4Q8-F1
#
_entry.id   AF-A0A412D4Q8-F1
#
_cell.length_a   1.000
_cell.length_b   1.000
_cell.length_c   1.000
_cell.angle_alpha   90.00
_cell.angle_beta   90.00
_cell.angle_gamma   90.00
#
_symmetry.space_group_name_H-M   'P 1'
#
loop_
_entity.id
_entity.type
_entity.pdbx_description
1 polymer ?
#
loop_
_entity_poly.entity_id
_entity_poly.type
_entity_poly.pdbx_seq_one_letter_code
_entity_poly.pdbx_strand_id
1 'polypeptide(L)'
;MKKKIVYVITGLLLVIYSCKSLPSGGGDSIDYDFKFDLYSHVKWYYRANLKYPSVEELKNFCWEMIDDANDNTFSSFSDFEKTINNKRTGREDLLRYLSLHKNDILFEVRNKSMNVLWKGKKWMKFKFDLCEMIKKRSSLFTYFYNSSGYCSKDFDYEEDFYIIRKEIRDKYVTDTVQRSEFQSCLLRYDRGSGYQLCSPSKSRIKQNVYLNKLGCALDTFLLNRDVQMIQFVTNLPKDLLSKE
;
A
#
# COMPACT_ATOMS: atom_id res chain seq x y z
N MET A 1 19.92 63.83 -30.04
CA MET A 1 20.36 62.75 -29.11
C MET A 1 19.17 61.88 -28.75
N LYS A 2 19.10 60.68 -29.33
CA LYS A 2 19.18 59.36 -28.67
C LYS A 2 18.01 58.98 -27.73
N LYS A 3 17.16 58.07 -28.26
CA LYS A 3 16.54 56.85 -27.69
C LYS A 3 15.57 57.05 -26.49
N LYS A 4 14.24 56.83 -26.59
CA LYS A 4 13.45 55.58 -26.79
C LYS A 4 13.78 54.44 -25.80
N ILE A 5 12.73 54.03 -25.05
CA ILE A 5 12.49 52.70 -24.40
C ILE A 5 13.21 52.57 -23.03
N VAL A 6 12.60 52.26 -21.86
CA VAL A 6 11.60 51.23 -21.49
C VAL A 6 10.83 51.68 -20.22
N TYR A 7 9.49 51.60 -20.27
CA TYR A 7 8.61 51.40 -19.12
C TYR A 7 8.63 49.92 -18.76
N VAL A 8 9.23 49.49 -17.64
CA VAL A 8 8.85 48.31 -16.81
C VAL A 8 9.64 48.39 -15.50
N ILE A 9 9.24 49.25 -14.54
CA ILE A 9 9.61 49.10 -13.13
C ILE A 9 8.38 49.44 -12.29
N THR A 10 7.32 48.67 -12.48
CA THR A 10 6.17 48.65 -11.59
C THR A 10 5.63 47.24 -11.56
N GLY A 11 6.09 46.46 -10.57
CA GLY A 11 5.58 45.12 -10.28
C GLY A 11 6.66 44.06 -10.17
N LEU A 12 7.37 44.01 -9.02
CA LEU A 12 7.79 42.80 -8.30
C LEU A 12 8.82 43.16 -7.19
N LEU A 13 8.41 43.90 -6.16
CA LEU A 13 9.24 44.14 -4.97
C LEU A 13 8.43 44.00 -3.68
N LEU A 14 7.62 42.95 -3.59
CA LEU A 14 6.84 42.62 -2.39
C LEU A 14 6.90 41.14 -1.96
N VAL A 15 7.90 40.36 -2.38
CA VAL A 15 8.09 38.99 -1.87
C VAL A 15 9.57 38.63 -1.77
N ILE A 16 10.34 39.34 -0.93
CA ILE A 16 11.60 38.78 -0.41
C ILE A 16 11.68 39.24 1.05
N TYR A 17 12.00 38.30 1.95
CA TYR A 17 12.01 38.42 3.42
C TYR A 17 10.70 38.09 4.15
N SER A 18 10.17 36.89 3.88
CA SER A 18 9.82 36.00 4.99
C SER A 18 10.79 34.83 4.97
N CYS A 19 11.57 34.71 6.04
CA CYS A 19 12.60 33.70 6.23
C CYS A 19 12.07 32.28 5.99
N LYS A 20 12.34 31.72 4.80
CA LYS A 20 12.48 30.29 4.63
C LYS A 20 13.88 29.91 5.11
N SER A 21 13.98 29.41 6.34
CA SER A 21 15.07 28.51 6.69
C SER A 21 14.58 27.07 6.53
N LEU A 22 14.80 26.52 5.34
CA LEU A 22 15.08 25.09 5.21
C LEU A 22 16.46 24.83 5.85
N PRO A 23 16.71 23.69 6.51
CA PRO A 23 18.07 23.30 6.83
C PRO A 23 18.79 22.96 5.53
N SER A 24 19.88 23.70 5.33
CA SER A 24 20.94 23.49 4.35
C SER A 24 21.53 22.08 4.44
N GLY A 25 21.65 21.42 3.28
CA GLY A 25 22.33 20.13 3.09
C GLY A 25 21.77 19.31 1.93
N GLY A 26 21.91 19.78 0.68
CA GLY A 26 21.52 19.07 -0.55
C GLY A 26 20.13 19.43 -1.07
N GLY A 27 20.03 20.55 -1.80
CA GLY A 27 18.79 21.18 -2.23
C GLY A 27 18.01 20.38 -3.29
N ASP A 28 16.68 20.36 -3.12
CA ASP A 28 15.62 19.87 -4.01
C ASP A 28 15.57 18.37 -4.34
N SER A 29 16.69 17.67 -4.57
CA SER A 29 16.65 16.24 -4.91
C SER A 29 16.39 15.34 -3.70
N ILE A 30 17.03 15.60 -2.56
CA ILE A 30 16.90 14.78 -1.34
C ILE A 30 15.47 14.88 -0.76
N ASP A 31 14.85 16.07 -0.81
CA ASP A 31 13.46 16.28 -0.41
C ASP A 31 12.48 15.57 -1.37
N TYR A 32 12.80 15.53 -2.67
CA TYR A 32 11.99 14.83 -3.67
C TYR A 32 12.05 13.31 -3.49
N ASP A 33 13.25 12.75 -3.35
CA ASP A 33 13.47 11.31 -3.21
C ASP A 33 12.77 10.79 -1.95
N PHE A 34 12.91 11.49 -0.82
CA PHE A 34 12.22 11.11 0.41
C PHE A 34 10.70 11.19 0.29
N LYS A 35 10.15 12.25 -0.33
CA LYS A 35 8.70 12.38 -0.54
C LYS A 35 8.17 11.26 -1.43
N PHE A 36 8.93 10.89 -2.46
CA PHE A 36 8.58 9.78 -3.34
C PHE A 36 8.60 8.44 -2.59
N ASP A 37 9.63 8.18 -1.80
CA ASP A 37 9.75 6.97 -0.99
C ASP A 37 8.64 6.88 0.04
N LEU A 38 8.38 7.98 0.75
CA LEU A 38 7.29 8.06 1.72
C LEU A 38 5.95 7.79 1.04
N TYR A 39 5.66 8.45 -0.08
CA TYR A 39 4.41 8.20 -0.84
C TYR A 39 4.28 6.72 -1.24
N SER A 40 5.35 6.14 -1.79
CA SER A 40 5.36 4.77 -2.29
C SER A 40 5.12 3.75 -1.19
N HIS A 41 5.79 3.91 -0.04
CA HIS A 41 5.65 3.00 1.09
C HIS A 41 4.31 3.15 1.82
N VAL A 42 3.83 4.39 2.02
CA VAL A 42 2.47 4.62 2.55
C VAL A 42 1.43 4.00 1.62
N LYS A 43 1.61 4.10 0.30
CA LYS A 43 0.72 3.47 -0.68
C LYS A 43 0.76 1.95 -0.60
N TRP A 44 1.93 1.36 -0.42
CA TRP A 44 2.07 -0.10 -0.25
C TRP A 44 1.42 -0.58 1.04
N TYR A 45 1.69 0.09 2.16
CA TYR A 45 1.04 -0.18 3.43
C TYR A 45 -0.49 -0.09 3.28
N TYR A 46 -1.00 0.95 2.62
CA TYR A 46 -2.43 1.12 2.41
C TYR A 46 -3.05 -0.02 1.58
N ARG A 47 -2.33 -0.56 0.59
CA ARG A 47 -2.81 -1.70 -0.20
C ARG A 47 -2.95 -2.97 0.63
N ALA A 48 -1.96 -3.25 1.47
CA ALA A 48 -1.98 -4.41 2.35
C ALA A 48 -3.02 -4.23 3.47
N ASN A 49 -3.07 -3.07 4.11
CA ASN A 49 -3.81 -2.90 5.36
C ASN A 49 -5.17 -2.20 5.21
N LEU A 50 -5.47 -1.66 4.03
CA LEU A 50 -6.70 -0.91 3.71
C LEU A 50 -6.96 0.29 4.64
N LYS A 51 -5.91 0.77 5.29
CA LYS A 51 -5.90 1.94 6.17
C LYS A 51 -4.61 2.72 6.00
N TYR A 52 -4.63 3.99 6.37
CA TYR A 52 -3.41 4.78 6.45
C TYR A 52 -2.59 4.36 7.68
N PRO A 53 -1.24 4.32 7.59
CA PRO A 53 -0.39 3.99 8.72
C PRO A 53 -0.25 5.18 9.67
N SER A 54 0.06 4.91 10.94
CA SER A 54 0.80 5.81 11.80
C SER A 54 2.29 5.84 11.43
N VAL A 55 3.06 6.77 12.00
CA VAL A 55 4.52 6.81 11.77
C VAL A 55 5.18 5.50 12.23
N GLU A 56 4.78 4.96 13.38
CA GLU A 56 5.37 3.73 13.92
C GLU A 56 4.97 2.50 13.11
N GLU A 57 3.71 2.40 12.67
CA GLU A 57 3.27 1.32 11.79
C GLU A 57 4.05 1.32 10.46
N LEU A 58 4.34 2.50 9.90
CA LEU A 58 5.14 2.60 8.68
C LEU A 58 6.61 2.22 8.92
N LYS A 59 7.18 2.62 10.07
CA LYS A 59 8.54 2.22 10.45
C LYS A 59 8.66 0.71 10.57
N ASN A 60 7.73 0.08 11.28
CA ASN A 60 7.69 -1.38 11.45
C ASN A 60 7.50 -2.06 10.10
N PHE A 61 6.59 -1.58 9.27
CA PHE A 61 6.40 -2.10 7.91
C PHE A 61 7.67 -2.01 7.05
N CYS A 62 8.41 -0.89 7.12
CA CYS A 62 9.69 -0.77 6.42
C CYS A 62 10.75 -1.72 7.00
N TRP A 63 10.83 -1.84 8.32
CA TRP A 63 11.78 -2.70 9.02
C TRP A 63 11.57 -4.16 8.67
N GLU A 64 10.33 -4.64 8.76
CA GLU A 64 9.94 -6.00 8.42
C GLU A 64 10.41 -6.36 7.01
N MET A 65 10.23 -5.49 6.03
CA MET A 65 10.69 -5.74 4.65
C MET A 65 12.22 -5.73 4.49
N ILE A 66 12.95 -5.02 5.35
CA ILE A 66 14.41 -5.00 5.35
C ILE A 66 14.93 -6.29 5.96
N ASP A 67 14.39 -6.68 7.11
CA ASP A 67 14.85 -7.84 7.86
C ASP A 67 14.49 -9.16 7.15
N ASP A 68 13.28 -9.25 6.59
CA ASP A 68 12.81 -10.35 5.72
C ASP A 68 13.77 -10.57 4.54
N ALA A 69 14.16 -9.50 3.84
CA ALA A 69 15.15 -9.58 2.77
C ALA A 69 16.54 -10.05 3.24
N ASN A 70 16.81 -9.95 4.54
CA ASN A 70 18.02 -10.42 5.20
C ASN A 70 17.76 -11.69 6.05
N ASP A 71 16.79 -12.50 5.64
CA ASP A 71 16.51 -13.81 6.22
C ASP A 71 16.14 -13.74 7.72
N ASN A 72 15.55 -12.61 8.15
CA ASN A 72 15.19 -12.28 9.53
C ASN A 72 16.35 -12.42 10.53
N THR A 73 17.56 -12.07 10.09
CA THR A 73 18.81 -12.29 10.84
C THR A 73 19.00 -11.27 11.97
N PHE A 74 18.37 -10.09 11.90
CA PHE A 74 18.68 -8.97 12.77
C PHE A 74 17.64 -8.75 13.87
N SER A 75 18.08 -8.55 15.11
CA SER A 75 17.19 -8.20 16.22
C SER A 75 16.61 -6.79 16.13
N SER A 76 17.28 -5.88 15.42
CA SER A 76 16.84 -4.49 15.29
C SER A 76 17.47 -3.79 14.08
N PHE A 77 16.86 -2.68 13.65
CA PHE A 77 17.44 -1.82 12.61
C PHE A 77 18.82 -1.28 12.98
N SER A 78 19.06 -1.01 14.27
CA SER A 78 20.39 -0.55 14.71
C SER A 78 21.46 -1.62 14.53
N ASP A 79 21.12 -2.90 14.69
CA ASP A 79 22.05 -4.01 14.50
C ASP A 79 22.32 -4.27 13.02
N PHE A 80 21.28 -4.15 12.19
CA PHE A 80 21.40 -4.14 10.73
C PHE A 80 22.38 -3.06 10.25
N GLU A 81 22.29 -1.84 10.77
CA GLU A 81 23.13 -0.71 10.34
C GLU A 81 24.61 -0.86 10.68
N LYS A 82 24.96 -1.66 11.70
CA LYS A 82 26.36 -1.92 12.09
C LYS A 82 27.05 -2.94 11.19
N THR A 83 26.30 -3.65 10.35
CA THR A 83 26.80 -4.78 9.56
C THR A 83 27.18 -4.34 8.15
N ILE A 84 28.29 -4.87 7.62
CA ILE A 84 28.86 -4.44 6.33
C ILE A 84 28.30 -5.25 5.15
N ASN A 85 27.86 -6.49 5.37
CA ASN A 85 27.41 -7.43 4.33
C ASN A 85 25.87 -7.60 4.28
N ASN A 86 25.12 -6.52 4.53
CA ASN A 86 23.66 -6.60 4.46
C ASN A 86 23.11 -6.45 3.03
N LYS A 87 22.00 -7.13 2.75
CA LYS A 87 21.23 -6.95 1.52
C LYS A 87 20.44 -5.64 1.66
N ARG A 88 20.76 -4.66 0.83
CA ARG A 88 20.04 -3.38 0.75
C ARG A 88 18.77 -3.52 -0.07
N THR A 89 17.70 -2.91 0.40
CA THR A 89 16.36 -3.02 -0.17
C THR A 89 15.81 -1.70 -0.71
N GLY A 90 16.51 -0.58 -0.45
CA GLY A 90 16.10 0.77 -0.83
C GLY A 90 15.10 1.42 0.13
N ARG A 91 14.89 0.82 1.32
CA ARG A 91 13.94 1.28 2.34
C ARG A 91 14.62 1.86 3.57
N GLU A 92 15.92 1.63 3.67
CA GLU A 92 16.74 1.92 4.84
C GLU A 92 16.78 3.42 5.10
N ASP A 93 16.89 4.24 4.06
CA ASP A 93 16.98 5.69 4.20
C ASP A 93 15.64 6.30 4.67
N LEU A 94 14.50 5.79 4.16
CA LEU A 94 13.17 6.16 4.66
C LEU A 94 13.02 5.79 6.14
N LEU A 95 13.35 4.55 6.52
CA LEU A 95 13.26 4.08 7.91
C LEU A 95 14.19 4.88 8.84
N ARG A 96 15.43 5.13 8.43
CA ARG A 96 16.39 5.95 9.17
C ARG A 96 15.84 7.36 9.38
N TYR A 97 15.33 7.99 8.33
CA TYR A 97 14.81 9.36 8.41
C TYR A 97 13.57 9.44 9.32
N LEU A 98 12.62 8.52 9.20
CA LEU A 98 11.46 8.44 10.10
C LEU A 98 11.88 8.25 11.56
N SER A 99 12.96 7.50 11.81
CA SER A 99 13.49 7.25 13.15
C SER A 99 14.20 8.46 13.75
N LEU A 100 15.03 9.15 12.95
CA LEU A 100 15.75 10.36 13.37
C LEU A 100 14.79 11.54 13.65
N HIS A 101 13.70 11.62 12.88
CA HIS A 101 12.75 12.73 12.93
C HIS A 101 11.40 12.36 13.58
N LYS A 102 11.40 11.38 14.49
CA LYS A 102 10.18 10.87 15.15
C LYS A 102 9.33 11.94 15.85
N ASN A 103 9.95 13.03 16.31
CA ASN A 103 9.25 14.15 16.97
C ASN A 103 8.88 15.28 16.01
N ASP A 104 9.44 15.28 14.79
CA ASP A 104 9.22 16.31 13.78
C ASP A 104 8.15 15.89 12.76
N ILE A 105 7.94 14.59 12.53
CA ILE A 105 6.97 14.05 11.59
C ILE A 105 5.71 13.57 12.31
N LEU A 106 4.55 13.99 11.82
CA LEU A 106 3.25 13.49 12.27
C LEU A 106 2.35 13.13 11.09
N PHE A 107 1.65 12.01 11.21
CA PHE A 107 0.59 11.60 10.27
C PHE A 107 -0.78 11.88 10.87
N GLU A 108 -1.58 12.71 10.19
CA GLU A 108 -2.96 13.01 10.58
C GLU A 108 -3.94 12.45 9.55
N VAL A 109 -4.76 11.48 9.96
CA VAL A 109 -5.81 10.92 9.11
C VAL A 109 -7.13 11.65 9.34
N ARG A 110 -7.65 12.31 8.30
CA ARG A 110 -8.96 12.98 8.31
C ARG A 110 -9.68 12.77 6.99
N ASN A 111 -10.98 12.49 7.04
CA ASN A 111 -11.86 12.40 5.86
C ASN A 111 -11.29 11.55 4.71
N LYS A 112 -10.88 10.30 5.01
CA LYS A 112 -10.28 9.35 4.04
C LYS A 112 -9.02 9.89 3.33
N SER A 113 -8.32 10.81 3.97
CA SER A 113 -7.04 11.32 3.51
C SER A 113 -6.07 11.41 4.68
N MET A 114 -4.77 11.40 4.39
CA MET A 114 -3.73 11.57 5.39
C MET A 114 -2.93 12.82 5.08
N ASN A 115 -2.77 13.72 6.04
CA ASN A 115 -1.79 14.79 5.96
C ASN A 115 -0.50 14.33 6.64
N VAL A 116 0.64 14.69 6.06
CA VAL A 116 1.94 14.58 6.71
C VAL A 116 2.33 15.96 7.16
N LEU A 117 2.60 16.13 8.44
CA LEU A 117 3.11 17.35 9.04
C LEU A 117 4.61 17.20 9.30
N TRP A 118 5.37 18.25 8.99
CA TRP A 118 6.78 18.40 9.34
C TRP A 118 6.92 19.63 10.25
N LYS A 119 7.41 19.42 11.47
CA LYS A 119 7.55 20.46 12.51
C LYS A 119 6.26 21.27 12.69
N GLY A 120 5.13 20.55 12.75
CA GLY A 120 3.78 21.12 12.88
C GLY A 120 3.21 21.78 11.62
N LYS A 121 3.96 21.87 10.53
CA LYS A 121 3.50 22.46 9.26
C LYS A 121 3.09 21.38 8.28
N LYS A 122 1.97 21.57 7.58
CA LYS A 122 1.53 20.65 6.54
C LYS A 122 2.57 20.57 5.42
N TRP A 123 3.01 19.36 5.14
CA TRP A 123 4.08 19.08 4.20
C TRP A 123 3.59 18.27 3.00
N MET A 124 2.78 17.24 3.24
CA MET A 124 2.19 16.42 2.17
C MET A 124 0.73 16.08 2.47
N LYS A 125 0.00 15.66 1.44
CA LYS A 125 -1.33 15.06 1.57
C LYS A 125 -1.44 13.83 0.68
N PHE A 126 -1.91 12.73 1.25
CA PHE A 126 -2.25 11.52 0.53
C PHE A 126 -3.76 11.34 0.50
N LYS A 127 -4.28 11.01 -0.68
CA LYS A 127 -5.67 10.61 -0.90
C LYS A 127 -5.65 9.46 -1.90
N PHE A 128 -5.88 8.25 -1.40
CA PHE A 128 -5.88 7.06 -2.22
C PHE A 128 -7.31 6.65 -2.53
N ASP A 129 -7.55 6.33 -3.80
CA ASP A 129 -8.80 5.73 -4.25
C ASP A 129 -8.55 4.24 -4.49
N LEU A 130 -9.06 3.41 -3.57
CA LEU A 130 -8.88 1.96 -3.65
C LEU A 130 -9.50 1.38 -4.92
N CYS A 131 -10.67 1.87 -5.34
CA CYS A 131 -11.34 1.43 -6.56
C CYS A 131 -10.51 1.75 -7.80
N GLU A 132 -9.94 2.96 -7.86
CA GLU A 132 -9.04 3.35 -8.95
C GLU A 132 -7.76 2.51 -8.95
N MET A 133 -7.20 2.22 -7.78
CA MET A 133 -5.99 1.41 -7.64
C MET A 133 -6.20 -0.03 -8.11
N ILE A 134 -7.34 -0.64 -7.77
CA ILE A 134 -7.72 -1.99 -8.22
C ILE A 134 -7.85 -2.02 -9.75
N LYS A 135 -8.49 -1.00 -10.35
CA LYS A 135 -8.65 -0.92 -11.81
C LYS A 135 -7.32 -0.79 -12.55
N LYS A 136 -6.37 -0.04 -11.99
CA LYS A 136 -5.09 0.26 -12.66
C LYS A 136 -4.05 -0.86 -12.53
N ARG A 137 -4.05 -1.62 -11.44
CA ARG A 137 -3.02 -2.65 -11.15
C ARG A 137 -3.59 -3.80 -10.31
N SER A 138 -4.52 -4.55 -10.89
CA SER A 138 -5.25 -5.64 -10.20
C SER A 138 -4.35 -6.77 -9.68
N SER A 139 -3.30 -7.15 -10.41
CA SER A 139 -2.39 -8.22 -10.00
C SER A 139 -1.54 -7.88 -8.76
N LEU A 140 -1.35 -6.59 -8.42
CA LEU A 140 -0.50 -6.17 -7.30
C LEU A 140 -1.21 -6.19 -5.94
N PHE A 141 -2.29 -6.95 -5.80
CA PHE A 141 -3.12 -6.97 -4.60
C PHE A 141 -3.28 -8.37 -3.99
N THR A 142 -2.38 -9.30 -4.31
CA THR A 142 -2.29 -10.59 -3.62
C THR A 142 -1.42 -10.43 -2.38
N TYR A 143 -2.01 -10.61 -1.21
CA TYR A 143 -1.33 -10.50 0.08
C TYR A 143 -1.78 -11.62 1.00
N PHE A 144 -0.85 -12.19 1.75
CA PHE A 144 -1.10 -13.27 2.70
C PHE A 144 -0.76 -12.78 4.10
N TYR A 145 -1.55 -13.18 5.10
CA TYR A 145 -1.39 -12.74 6.48
C TYR A 145 -1.41 -13.94 7.41
N ASN A 146 -0.46 -13.97 8.35
CA ASN A 146 -0.50 -14.94 9.44
C ASN A 146 -1.59 -14.59 10.47
N SER A 147 -1.73 -15.42 11.51
CA SER A 147 -2.74 -15.23 12.57
C SER A 147 -2.62 -13.92 13.35
N SER A 148 -1.42 -13.32 13.37
CA SER A 148 -1.15 -12.03 14.03
C SER A 148 -1.47 -10.83 13.13
N GLY A 149 -1.89 -11.07 11.88
CA GLY A 149 -2.16 -10.02 10.89
C GLY A 149 -0.91 -9.50 10.18
N TYR A 150 0.23 -10.17 10.33
CA TYR A 150 1.48 -9.80 9.66
C TYR A 150 1.49 -10.31 8.21
N CYS A 151 1.89 -9.44 7.28
CA CYS A 151 1.94 -9.70 5.84
C CYS A 151 3.38 -9.66 5.35
N SER A 152 3.96 -10.82 5.02
CA SER A 152 5.28 -10.90 4.38
C SER A 152 5.16 -10.96 2.86
N LYS A 153 6.24 -10.57 2.17
CA LYS A 153 6.44 -10.83 0.74
C LYS A 153 7.01 -12.22 0.45
N ASP A 154 7.57 -12.90 1.45
CA ASP A 154 8.10 -14.27 1.34
C ASP A 154 7.01 -15.34 1.16
N PHE A 155 5.76 -14.93 1.22
CA PHE A 155 4.64 -15.72 0.74
C PHE A 155 4.66 -15.79 -0.80
N ASP A 156 5.63 -16.50 -1.36
CA ASP A 156 5.74 -16.86 -2.78
C ASP A 156 4.74 -17.97 -3.15
N TYR A 157 3.49 -17.77 -2.71
CA TYR A 157 2.38 -18.66 -2.96
C TYR A 157 1.43 -18.09 -4.00
N GLU A 158 1.80 -16.96 -4.62
CA GLU A 158 0.97 -16.29 -5.60
C GLU A 158 0.73 -17.19 -6.83
N GLU A 159 1.76 -17.86 -7.32
CA GLU A 159 1.63 -18.82 -8.44
C GLU A 159 0.76 -20.03 -8.07
N ASP A 160 1.01 -20.67 -6.92
CA ASP A 160 0.18 -21.78 -6.44
C ASP A 160 -1.29 -21.36 -6.25
N PHE A 161 -1.50 -20.15 -5.70
CA PHE A 161 -2.84 -19.58 -5.56
C PHE A 161 -3.50 -19.35 -6.92
N TYR A 162 -2.77 -18.85 -7.92
CA TYR A 162 -3.29 -18.69 -9.27
C TYR A 162 -3.68 -20.02 -9.90
N ILE A 163 -2.90 -21.08 -9.68
CA ILE A 163 -3.20 -22.43 -10.17
C ILE A 163 -4.51 -22.93 -9.55
N ILE A 164 -4.61 -22.96 -8.22
CA ILE A 164 -5.81 -23.44 -7.51
C ILE A 164 -7.04 -22.62 -7.93
N ARG A 165 -6.90 -21.30 -8.00
CA ARG A 165 -7.99 -20.41 -8.40
C ARG A 165 -8.44 -20.70 -9.83
N LYS A 166 -7.51 -20.93 -10.76
CA LYS A 166 -7.82 -21.27 -12.15
C LYS A 166 -8.54 -22.61 -12.23
N GLU A 167 -8.05 -23.65 -11.56
CA GLU A 167 -8.67 -24.98 -11.54
C GLU A 167 -10.12 -24.93 -11.02
N ILE A 168 -10.34 -24.23 -9.90
CA ILE A 168 -11.69 -24.06 -9.33
C ILE A 168 -12.58 -23.25 -10.27
N ARG A 169 -12.05 -22.18 -10.89
CA ARG A 169 -12.81 -21.37 -11.85
C ARG A 169 -13.25 -22.21 -13.04
N ASP A 170 -12.32 -22.92 -13.67
CA ASP A 170 -12.58 -23.67 -14.90
C ASP A 170 -13.57 -24.84 -14.66
N LYS A 171 -13.65 -25.35 -13.41
CA LYS A 171 -14.60 -26.41 -13.02
C LYS A 171 -16.00 -25.90 -12.64
N TYR A 172 -16.12 -24.72 -12.04
CA TYR A 172 -17.36 -24.27 -11.40
C TYR A 172 -17.97 -22.98 -11.98
N VAL A 173 -17.29 -22.32 -12.92
CA VAL A 173 -17.83 -21.15 -13.64
C VAL A 173 -18.32 -21.60 -15.02
N THR A 174 -19.63 -21.49 -15.25
CA THR A 174 -20.27 -21.88 -16.52
C THR A 174 -20.15 -20.79 -17.59
N ASP A 175 -20.33 -21.16 -18.86
CA ASP A 175 -20.32 -20.22 -20.00
C ASP A 175 -21.36 -19.11 -19.91
N THR A 176 -22.48 -19.34 -19.23
CA THR A 176 -23.50 -18.32 -18.93
C THR A 176 -22.97 -17.20 -18.04
N VAL A 177 -22.09 -17.53 -17.09
CA VAL A 177 -21.44 -16.56 -16.20
C VAL A 177 -20.39 -15.74 -16.96
N GLN A 178 -19.82 -16.28 -18.05
CA GLN A 178 -18.88 -15.54 -18.90
C GLN A 178 -19.53 -14.42 -19.72
N ARG A 179 -20.86 -14.45 -19.90
CA ARG A 179 -21.62 -13.40 -20.62
C ARG A 179 -22.05 -12.24 -19.71
N SER A 180 -21.82 -12.34 -18.40
CA SER A 180 -22.18 -11.30 -17.43
C SER A 180 -21.26 -10.09 -17.53
N GLU A 181 -21.77 -8.93 -17.12
CA GLU A 181 -20.90 -7.80 -16.81
C GLU A 181 -20.08 -8.11 -15.55
N PHE A 182 -18.76 -7.95 -15.66
CA PHE A 182 -17.84 -8.18 -14.55
C PHE A 182 -17.49 -6.89 -13.83
N GLN A 183 -17.17 -7.02 -12.55
CA GLN A 183 -16.61 -5.96 -11.73
C GLN A 183 -15.38 -6.44 -10.99
N SER A 184 -14.29 -5.68 -11.08
CA SER A 184 -13.10 -5.90 -10.26
C SER A 184 -13.41 -5.58 -8.81
N CYS A 185 -13.16 -6.58 -7.97
CA CYS A 185 -13.44 -6.60 -6.55
C CYS A 185 -12.15 -6.91 -5.80
N LEU A 186 -11.99 -6.31 -4.62
CA LEU A 186 -10.98 -6.74 -3.66
C LEU A 186 -11.66 -7.62 -2.63
N LEU A 187 -11.25 -8.89 -2.59
CA LEU A 187 -11.71 -9.86 -1.63
C LEU A 187 -10.66 -10.10 -0.57
N ARG A 188 -11.13 -10.38 0.63
CA ARG A 188 -10.35 -10.94 1.72
C ARG A 188 -11.01 -12.24 2.14
N TYR A 189 -10.25 -13.31 2.20
CA TYR A 189 -10.69 -14.59 2.74
C TYR A 189 -9.89 -14.87 4.00
N ASP A 190 -10.59 -15.07 5.10
CA ASP A 190 -10.04 -15.45 6.40
C ASP A 190 -10.57 -16.84 6.76
N ARG A 191 -9.70 -17.74 7.22
CA ARG A 191 -10.10 -19.12 7.52
C ARG A 191 -11.16 -19.25 8.61
N GLY A 192 -11.27 -18.26 9.50
CA GLY A 192 -12.26 -18.26 10.60
C GLY A 192 -13.59 -17.61 10.22
N SER A 193 -13.57 -16.62 9.32
CA SER A 193 -14.73 -15.77 9.02
C SER A 193 -15.18 -15.79 7.55
N GLY A 194 -14.44 -16.44 6.67
CA GLY A 194 -14.76 -16.60 5.26
C GLY A 194 -14.49 -15.33 4.43
N TYR A 195 -15.29 -15.12 3.39
CA TYR A 195 -15.12 -14.01 2.45
C TYR A 195 -15.68 -12.68 2.97
N GLN A 196 -14.88 -11.63 2.84
CA GLN A 196 -15.25 -10.24 3.01
C GLN A 196 -15.01 -9.46 1.70
N LEU A 197 -15.98 -8.64 1.30
CA LEU A 197 -15.80 -7.67 0.21
C LEU A 197 -15.17 -6.40 0.77
N CYS A 198 -13.95 -6.08 0.36
CA CYS A 198 -13.26 -4.85 0.76
C CYS A 198 -13.55 -3.70 -0.21
N SER A 199 -13.74 -4.01 -1.50
CA SER A 199 -14.09 -3.04 -2.53
C SER A 199 -14.83 -3.71 -3.68
N PRO A 200 -15.94 -3.14 -4.20
CA PRO A 200 -16.59 -1.91 -3.73
C PRO A 200 -17.19 -2.06 -2.33
N SER A 201 -17.02 -1.05 -1.48
CA SER A 201 -17.42 -1.13 -0.06
C SER A 201 -18.92 -0.97 0.21
N LYS A 202 -19.75 -0.88 -0.84
CA LYS A 202 -21.21 -0.67 -0.76
C LYS A 202 -22.00 -1.87 -1.31
N SER A 203 -21.34 -3.01 -1.40
CA SER A 203 -21.91 -4.21 -1.98
C SER A 203 -21.65 -5.38 -1.05
N ARG A 204 -22.52 -6.37 -1.11
CA ARG A 204 -22.28 -7.66 -0.47
C ARG A 204 -22.02 -8.70 -1.54
N ILE A 205 -21.23 -9.71 -1.20
CA ILE A 205 -21.01 -10.86 -2.06
C ILE A 205 -22.07 -11.89 -1.72
N LYS A 206 -22.83 -12.32 -2.72
CA LYS A 206 -23.72 -13.47 -2.58
C LYS A 206 -22.90 -14.75 -2.63
N GLN A 207 -23.24 -15.67 -1.74
CA GLN A 207 -22.69 -17.02 -1.80
C GLN A 207 -23.07 -17.66 -3.14
N ASN A 208 -22.11 -18.34 -3.75
CA ASN A 208 -22.30 -19.11 -4.97
C ASN A 208 -21.36 -20.31 -4.95
N VAL A 209 -21.63 -21.26 -5.84
CA VAL A 209 -20.88 -22.52 -5.90
C VAL A 209 -19.38 -22.29 -6.10
N TYR A 210 -18.99 -21.38 -7.01
CA TYR A 210 -17.59 -21.07 -7.28
C TYR A 210 -16.86 -20.54 -6.02
N LEU A 211 -17.41 -19.53 -5.34
CA LEU A 211 -16.81 -18.97 -4.13
C LEU A 211 -16.78 -19.98 -2.99
N ASN A 212 -17.84 -20.77 -2.80
CA ASN A 212 -17.84 -21.81 -1.77
C ASN A 212 -16.74 -22.84 -2.02
N LYS A 213 -16.55 -23.28 -3.28
CA LYS A 213 -15.50 -24.24 -3.64
C LYS A 213 -14.10 -23.64 -3.56
N LEU A 214 -13.95 -22.36 -3.93
CA LEU A 214 -12.68 -21.65 -3.75
C LEU A 214 -12.35 -21.49 -2.27
N GLY A 215 -13.33 -21.20 -1.41
CA GLY A 215 -13.15 -21.09 0.04
C GLY A 215 -12.63 -22.39 0.64
N CYS A 216 -13.24 -23.54 0.32
CA CYS A 216 -12.75 -24.84 0.78
C CYS A 216 -11.31 -25.14 0.33
N ALA A 217 -10.97 -24.77 -0.91
CA ALA A 217 -9.61 -24.93 -1.42
C ALA A 217 -8.62 -24.00 -0.69
N LEU A 218 -9.04 -22.76 -0.42
CA LEU A 218 -8.27 -21.78 0.35
C LEU A 218 -8.05 -22.23 1.80
N ASP A 219 -9.04 -22.85 2.46
CA ASP A 219 -8.85 -23.37 3.82
C ASP A 219 -7.68 -24.35 3.89
N THR A 220 -7.64 -25.30 2.95
CA THR A 220 -6.56 -26.30 2.87
C THR A 220 -5.24 -25.63 2.49
N PHE A 221 -5.27 -24.77 1.47
CA PHE A 221 -4.09 -24.07 0.97
C PHE A 221 -3.39 -23.22 2.03
N LEU A 222 -4.17 -22.44 2.78
CA LEU A 222 -3.69 -21.54 3.83
C LEU A 222 -3.28 -22.32 5.08
N LEU A 223 -4.04 -23.35 5.48
CA LEU A 223 -3.67 -24.21 6.62
C LEU A 223 -2.31 -24.87 6.42
N ASN A 224 -2.04 -25.41 5.23
CA ASN A 224 -0.78 -26.09 4.92
C ASN A 224 0.44 -25.16 4.92
N ARG A 225 0.23 -23.84 4.95
CA ARG A 225 1.26 -22.80 4.88
C ARG A 225 1.34 -21.96 6.15
N ASP A 226 0.59 -22.32 7.19
CA ASP A 226 0.43 -21.53 8.42
C ASP A 226 0.01 -20.07 8.16
N VAL A 227 -0.84 -19.88 7.15
CA VAL A 227 -1.43 -18.60 6.80
C VAL A 227 -2.87 -18.56 7.31
N GLN A 228 -3.30 -17.40 7.81
CA GLN A 228 -4.66 -17.19 8.32
C GLN A 228 -5.58 -16.58 7.26
N MET A 229 -5.05 -15.66 6.46
CA MET A 229 -5.85 -14.82 5.58
C MET A 229 -5.14 -14.56 4.26
N ILE A 230 -5.92 -14.46 3.18
CA ILE A 230 -5.48 -13.97 1.87
C ILE A 230 -6.35 -12.79 1.45
N GLN A 231 -5.74 -11.76 0.90
CA GLN A 231 -6.40 -10.67 0.19
C GLN A 231 -5.99 -10.74 -1.27
N PHE A 232 -6.94 -10.61 -2.20
CA PHE A 232 -6.67 -10.67 -3.63
C PHE A 232 -7.73 -9.94 -4.46
N VAL A 233 -7.34 -9.47 -5.65
CA VAL A 233 -8.29 -8.91 -6.61
C VAL A 233 -8.87 -10.02 -7.50
N THR A 234 -10.18 -9.94 -7.72
CA THR A 234 -10.89 -10.80 -8.65
C THR A 234 -11.95 -10.04 -9.42
N ASN A 235 -12.25 -10.52 -10.63
CA ASN A 235 -13.42 -10.08 -11.35
C ASN A 235 -14.58 -11.00 -10.97
N LEU A 236 -15.65 -10.42 -10.41
CA LEU A 236 -16.88 -11.15 -10.15
C LEU A 236 -17.98 -10.63 -11.08
N PRO A 237 -18.83 -11.54 -11.58
CA PRO A 237 -20.11 -11.19 -12.19
C PRO A 237 -20.93 -10.24 -11.29
N LYS A 238 -21.51 -9.19 -11.86
CA LYS A 238 -22.27 -8.19 -11.09
C LYS A 238 -23.51 -8.76 -10.41
N ASP A 239 -24.09 -9.85 -10.90
CA ASP A 239 -25.24 -10.54 -10.29
C ASP A 239 -24.90 -11.19 -8.94
N LEU A 240 -23.62 -11.51 -8.73
CA LEU A 240 -23.09 -11.98 -7.45
C LEU A 240 -22.85 -10.85 -6.45
N LEU A 241 -22.98 -9.59 -6.89
CA LEU A 241 -22.92 -8.42 -6.03
C LEU A 241 -24.36 -7.95 -5.78
N SER A 242 -24.76 -7.83 -4.51
CA SER A 242 -25.99 -7.12 -4.16
C SER A 242 -25.67 -5.69 -3.77
N LYS A 243 -26.63 -4.78 -4.01
CA LYS A 243 -26.64 -3.49 -3.34
C LYS A 243 -26.85 -3.71 -1.84
N GLU A 244 -26.24 -2.87 -1.02
CA GLU A 244 -26.52 -2.78 0.42
C GLU A 244 -27.96 -2.36 0.71
#